data_AF-A0A3S5F7Q3-F1
#
_entry.id   AF-A0A3S5F7Q3-F1
#
_cell.length_a   1.000
_cell.length_b   1.000
_cell.length_c   1.000
_cell.angle_alpha   90.00
_cell.angle_beta   90.00
_cell.angle_gamma   90.00
#
_symmetry.space_group_name_H-M   'P 1'
#
loop_
_entity.id
_entity.type
_entity.pdbx_description
1 polymer ?
#
loop_
_entity_poly.entity_id
_entity_poly.type
_entity_poly.pdbx_seq_one_letter_code
_entity_poly.pdbx_strand_id
1 'polypeptide(L)'
;MKYDEYMGSAPEEKLKYFLSTLSITNRTPAYYVNWEKVELRVKKHKLALNTLNYLIGLDDIYEEAIHLFTQQPALLEAVPVLLASRDVHLNVMKVDSDESISFYNLDFKNVDTTNIQNYVEFMQKSGLLCFLKHGANRSLVDYAYGVEVGLDSNGRKNRSGKVMEELLKGQLRAVADFYGYQTMTQATAHRMQHEWQIEVPVDKSERKFDGALFDSNRRRLFLFETNYYGGGGSKLKSVAGEFKSLYNHITQKSKGIEFVWVTDGQGWNTAAKPLSEAFAVIPNIFNIYHLEHGYLRELTR
;
A
#
# COMPACT_ATOMS: atom_id res chain seq x y z
N MET A 1 2.14 -1.01 -32.46
CA MET A 1 1.21 -2.08 -32.84
C MET A 1 -0.21 -1.55 -32.64
N LYS A 2 -1.15 -1.82 -33.56
CA LYS A 2 -2.58 -1.51 -33.32
C LYS A 2 -3.21 -2.59 -32.45
N TYR A 3 -4.40 -2.35 -31.91
CA TYR A 3 -5.11 -3.32 -31.07
C TYR A 3 -5.31 -4.68 -31.78
N ASP A 4 -5.86 -4.71 -32.99
CA ASP A 4 -6.13 -5.97 -33.70
C ASP A 4 -4.86 -6.76 -34.00
N GLU A 5 -3.80 -6.05 -34.40
CA GLU A 5 -2.47 -6.62 -34.63
C GLU A 5 -1.91 -7.21 -33.33
N TYR A 6 -2.04 -6.49 -32.21
CA TYR A 6 -1.63 -6.96 -30.90
C TYR A 6 -2.41 -8.17 -30.44
N MET A 7 -3.72 -8.21 -30.69
CA MET A 7 -4.54 -9.34 -30.30
C MET A 7 -4.29 -10.57 -31.17
N GLY A 8 -3.95 -10.38 -32.46
CA GLY A 8 -3.61 -11.44 -33.41
C GLY A 8 -2.19 -12.00 -33.30
N SER A 9 -1.25 -11.27 -32.68
CA SER A 9 0.13 -11.71 -32.50
C SER A 9 0.29 -12.93 -31.58
N ALA A 10 1.35 -13.71 -31.81
CA ALA A 10 1.72 -14.81 -30.93
C ALA A 10 2.10 -14.29 -29.52
N PRO A 11 1.91 -15.08 -28.44
CA PRO A 11 2.20 -14.65 -27.07
C PRO A 11 3.61 -14.07 -26.87
N GLU A 12 4.61 -14.62 -27.53
CA GLU A 12 6.01 -14.14 -27.46
C GLU A 12 6.18 -12.75 -28.08
N GLU A 13 5.51 -12.49 -29.20
CA GLU A 13 5.52 -11.18 -29.86
C GLU A 13 4.78 -10.13 -29.01
N LYS A 14 3.63 -10.51 -28.44
CA LYS A 14 2.88 -9.65 -27.50
C LYS A 14 3.72 -9.27 -26.31
N LEU A 15 4.40 -10.25 -25.71
CA LEU A 15 5.30 -10.01 -24.58
C LEU A 15 6.44 -9.06 -24.96
N LYS A 16 7.08 -9.28 -26.11
CA LYS A 16 8.18 -8.43 -26.59
C LYS A 16 7.73 -6.97 -26.75
N TYR A 17 6.59 -6.75 -27.40
CA TYR A 17 6.01 -5.41 -27.57
C TYR A 17 5.55 -4.79 -26.24
N PHE A 18 4.95 -5.60 -25.37
CA PHE A 18 4.53 -5.18 -24.04
C PHE A 18 5.72 -4.72 -23.19
N LEU A 19 6.82 -5.48 -23.17
CA LEU A 19 8.03 -5.13 -22.42
C LEU A 19 8.69 -3.87 -22.98
N SER A 20 8.68 -3.68 -24.31
CA SER A 20 9.27 -2.49 -24.95
C SER A 20 8.47 -1.20 -24.72
N THR A 21 7.24 -1.30 -24.22
CA THR A 21 6.33 -0.17 -23.99
C THR A 21 6.05 0.07 -22.51
N LEU A 22 6.78 -0.60 -21.61
CA LEU A 22 6.65 -0.39 -20.17
C LEU A 22 6.97 1.06 -19.79
N SER A 23 6.14 1.63 -18.94
CA SER A 23 6.32 2.97 -18.39
C SER A 23 7.56 3.02 -17.49
N ILE A 24 8.33 4.12 -17.58
CA ILE A 24 9.51 4.36 -16.72
C ILE A 24 9.07 4.43 -15.25
N THR A 25 7.97 5.13 -14.97
CA THR A 25 7.41 5.29 -13.63
C THR A 25 5.91 5.61 -13.69
N ASN A 26 5.16 5.28 -12.65
CA ASN A 26 3.81 5.82 -12.39
C ASN A 26 3.80 6.78 -11.19
N ARG A 27 4.98 7.22 -10.74
CA ARG A 27 5.12 8.08 -9.55
C ARG A 27 4.77 9.51 -9.91
N THR A 28 3.64 9.99 -9.40
CA THR A 28 3.29 11.42 -9.42
C THR A 28 4.03 12.16 -8.30
N PRO A 29 4.09 13.51 -8.28
CA PRO A 29 4.73 14.25 -7.19
C PRO A 29 4.22 13.86 -5.79
N ALA A 30 2.92 13.59 -5.64
CA ALA A 30 2.29 13.13 -4.40
C ALA A 30 2.72 11.71 -3.96
N TYR A 31 3.47 10.97 -4.79
CA TYR A 31 4.03 9.67 -4.43
C TYR A 31 5.02 9.76 -3.27
N TYR A 32 5.85 10.80 -3.23
CA TYR A 32 7.04 10.81 -2.38
C TYR A 32 6.72 10.97 -0.90
N VAL A 33 5.83 11.91 -0.57
CA VAL A 33 5.41 12.21 0.80
C VAL A 33 3.93 12.61 0.79
N ASN A 34 3.16 12.04 1.71
CA ASN A 34 1.82 12.56 2.02
C ASN A 34 1.92 13.56 3.19
N TRP A 35 2.00 14.85 2.85
CA TRP A 35 2.16 15.92 3.85
C TRP A 35 0.96 16.04 4.78
N GLU A 36 -0.28 15.92 4.27
CA GLU A 36 -1.49 15.97 5.10
C GLU A 36 -1.47 14.91 6.20
N LYS A 37 -1.05 13.69 5.86
CA LYS A 37 -0.92 12.58 6.81
C LYS A 37 0.18 12.84 7.84
N VAL A 38 1.32 13.38 7.41
CA VAL A 38 2.43 13.75 8.30
C VAL A 38 1.97 14.82 9.28
N GLU A 39 1.38 15.91 8.78
CA GLU A 39 0.89 17.02 9.59
C GLU A 39 -0.16 16.58 10.60
N LEU A 40 -1.13 15.76 10.18
CA LEU A 40 -2.18 15.27 11.07
C LEU A 40 -1.61 14.43 12.22
N ARG A 41 -0.57 13.64 11.95
CA ARG A 41 0.09 12.80 12.97
C ARG A 41 0.94 13.61 13.93
N VAL A 42 1.74 14.55 13.41
CA VAL A 42 2.54 15.44 14.28
C VAL A 42 1.62 16.32 15.12
N LYS A 43 0.55 16.87 14.53
CA LYS A 43 -0.43 17.72 15.23
C LYS A 43 -1.04 17.01 16.43
N LYS A 44 -1.33 15.70 16.32
CA LYS A 44 -1.88 14.90 17.42
C LYS A 44 -0.99 14.93 18.67
N HIS A 45 0.33 14.90 18.50
CA HIS A 45 1.30 14.85 19.61
C HIS A 45 2.03 16.18 19.85
N LYS A 46 1.65 17.25 19.14
CA LYS A 46 2.39 18.52 19.12
C LYS A 46 2.55 19.16 20.49
N LEU A 47 1.51 19.11 21.32
CA LEU A 47 1.58 19.66 22.68
C LEU A 47 2.59 18.86 23.52
N ALA A 48 2.46 17.54 23.56
CA ALA A 48 3.36 16.68 24.29
C ALA A 48 4.82 16.83 23.84
N LEU A 49 5.07 16.81 22.53
CA LEU A 49 6.41 17.00 21.95
C LEU A 49 7.03 18.36 22.30
N ASN A 50 6.23 19.43 22.32
CA ASN A 50 6.72 20.75 22.73
C ASN A 50 7.11 20.78 24.21
N THR A 51 6.31 20.15 25.09
CA THR A 51 6.65 20.03 26.51
C THR A 51 7.92 19.21 26.71
N LEU A 52 8.07 18.10 25.97
CA LEU A 52 9.24 17.23 26.04
C LEU A 52 10.54 17.89 25.55
N ASN A 53 10.48 19.04 24.85
CA ASN A 53 11.69 19.83 24.56
C ASN A 53 12.43 20.25 25.84
N TYR A 54 11.74 20.31 26.99
CA TYR A 54 12.35 20.55 28.30
C TYR A 54 13.50 19.57 28.60
N LEU A 55 13.37 18.30 28.19
CA LEU A 55 14.36 17.26 28.47
C LEU A 55 15.62 17.36 27.59
N ILE A 56 15.62 18.20 26.56
CA ILE A 56 16.74 18.29 25.62
C ILE A 56 17.97 18.86 26.32
N GLY A 57 19.11 18.16 26.21
CA GLY A 57 20.40 18.65 26.70
C GLY A 57 20.57 18.64 28.22
N LEU A 58 19.63 18.08 28.99
CA LEU A 58 19.75 17.99 30.45
C LEU A 58 20.82 16.97 30.84
N ASP A 59 21.66 17.32 31.82
CA ASP A 59 22.68 16.41 32.34
C ASP A 59 22.06 15.27 33.16
N ASP A 60 21.13 15.60 34.06
CA ASP A 60 20.41 14.65 34.93
C ASP A 60 19.09 14.18 34.29
N ILE A 61 19.11 13.92 32.97
CA ILE A 61 17.91 13.66 32.16
C ILE A 61 17.04 12.50 32.70
N TYR A 62 17.63 11.50 33.33
CA TYR A 62 16.89 10.35 33.86
C TYR A 62 15.97 10.76 35.00
N GLU A 63 16.49 11.46 36.01
CA GLU A 63 15.71 11.92 37.17
C GLU A 63 14.70 12.99 36.75
N GLU A 64 15.09 13.90 35.86
CA GLU A 64 14.19 14.92 35.31
C GLU A 64 13.04 14.31 34.48
N ALA A 65 13.31 13.23 33.74
CA ALA A 65 12.26 12.48 33.04
C ALA A 65 11.31 11.80 34.02
N ILE A 66 11.82 11.14 35.07
CA ILE A 66 10.99 10.56 36.13
C ILE A 66 10.08 11.64 36.75
N HIS A 67 10.65 12.79 37.10
CA HIS A 67 9.91 13.90 37.69
C HIS A 67 8.80 14.40 36.75
N LEU A 68 9.15 14.69 35.49
CA LEU A 68 8.22 15.19 34.48
C LEU A 68 7.06 14.23 34.23
N PHE A 69 7.35 12.95 34.01
CA PHE A 69 6.32 11.96 33.71
C PHE A 69 5.50 11.55 34.93
N THR A 70 6.02 11.72 36.14
CA THR A 70 5.22 11.56 37.37
C THR A 70 4.19 12.68 37.49
N GLN A 71 4.57 13.92 37.17
CA GLN A 71 3.65 15.06 37.20
C GLN A 71 2.69 15.09 36.02
N GLN A 72 3.15 14.69 34.83
CA GLN A 72 2.40 14.72 33.59
C GLN A 72 2.50 13.38 32.82
N PRO A 73 1.89 12.29 33.34
CA PRO A 73 1.99 10.96 32.73
C PRO A 73 1.52 10.91 31.28
N ALA A 74 0.52 11.73 30.92
CA ALA A 74 -0.02 11.79 29.57
C ALA A 74 1.02 12.12 28.49
N LEU A 75 2.14 12.78 28.84
CA LEU A 75 3.21 13.10 27.90
C LEU A 75 3.89 11.85 27.32
N LEU A 76 3.81 10.71 27.99
CA LEU A 76 4.35 9.44 27.50
C LEU A 76 3.73 9.01 26.16
N GLU A 77 2.54 9.50 25.81
CA GLU A 77 1.91 9.19 24.52
C GLU A 77 2.76 9.57 23.30
N ALA A 78 3.69 10.52 23.46
CA ALA A 78 4.59 10.98 22.40
C ALA A 78 5.85 10.11 22.25
N VAL A 79 6.18 9.27 23.23
CA VAL A 79 7.40 8.45 23.24
C VAL A 79 7.46 7.48 22.05
N PRO A 80 6.39 6.74 21.68
CA PRO A 80 6.42 5.87 20.51
C PRO A 80 6.78 6.60 19.21
N VAL A 81 6.32 7.86 19.05
CA VAL A 81 6.65 8.69 17.88
C VAL A 81 8.15 8.97 17.83
N LEU A 82 8.76 9.27 18.97
CA LEU A 82 10.20 9.52 19.05
C LEU A 82 11.05 8.28 18.73
N LEU A 83 10.49 7.09 18.89
CA LEU A 83 11.11 5.81 18.55
C LEU A 83 10.78 5.32 17.13
N ALA A 84 10.09 6.14 16.34
CA ALA A 84 9.57 5.76 15.03
C ALA A 84 8.65 4.51 15.07
N SER A 85 7.95 4.28 16.18
CA SER A 85 7.00 3.19 16.36
C SER A 85 5.56 3.64 16.09
N ARG A 86 4.75 2.74 15.53
CA ARG A 86 3.28 2.90 15.41
C ARG A 86 2.54 2.24 16.56
N ASP A 87 3.19 1.31 17.25
CA ASP A 87 2.59 0.54 18.31
C ASP A 87 2.60 1.37 19.59
N VAL A 88 1.41 1.55 20.16
CA VAL A 88 1.23 2.23 21.46
C VAL A 88 1.24 1.25 22.64
N HIS A 89 1.16 -0.06 22.35
CA HIS A 89 1.36 -1.13 23.33
C HIS A 89 2.61 -1.89 22.92
N LEU A 90 3.64 -1.83 23.75
CA LEU A 90 4.90 -2.52 23.47
C LEU A 90 5.04 -3.72 24.40
N ASN A 91 5.21 -4.91 23.82
CA ASN A 91 5.68 -6.09 24.54
C ASN A 91 7.19 -6.14 24.39
N VAL A 92 7.91 -5.89 25.48
CA VAL A 92 9.36 -5.76 25.47
C VAL A 92 9.98 -6.98 26.12
N MET A 93 10.93 -7.57 25.43
CA MET A 93 11.77 -8.64 25.96
C MET A 93 12.92 -8.03 26.77
N LYS A 94 13.12 -8.53 27.98
CA LYS A 94 14.26 -8.22 28.85
C LYS A 94 15.11 -9.47 28.96
N VAL A 95 16.41 -9.29 28.80
CA VAL A 95 17.42 -10.32 29.09
C VAL A 95 18.22 -9.82 30.28
N ASP A 96 18.18 -10.57 31.37
CA ASP A 96 18.94 -10.26 32.58
C ASP A 96 20.39 -10.75 32.45
N SER A 97 21.26 -10.35 33.39
CA SER A 97 22.71 -10.66 33.33
C SER A 97 23.02 -12.15 33.43
N ASP A 98 22.07 -12.95 33.93
CA ASP A 98 22.13 -14.41 34.01
C ASP A 98 21.53 -15.12 32.78
N GLU A 99 21.30 -14.37 31.69
CA GLU A 99 20.64 -14.81 30.44
C GLU A 99 19.17 -15.21 30.61
N SER A 100 18.55 -14.98 31.78
CA SER A 100 17.13 -15.21 31.95
C SER A 100 16.31 -14.23 31.10
N ILE A 101 15.22 -14.75 30.52
CA ILE A 101 14.33 -13.99 29.64
C ILE A 101 13.04 -13.70 30.38
N SER A 102 12.68 -12.42 30.44
CA SER A 102 11.38 -11.96 30.93
C SER A 102 10.74 -11.01 29.93
N PHE A 103 9.43 -10.80 30.06
CA PHE A 103 8.67 -9.90 29.21
C PHE A 103 7.89 -8.93 30.08
N TYR A 104 7.80 -7.69 29.62
CA TYR A 104 6.97 -6.67 30.24
C TYR A 104 6.20 -5.90 29.18
N ASN A 105 5.07 -5.34 29.58
CA ASN A 105 4.19 -4.56 28.72
C ASN A 105 4.27 -3.07 29.08
N LEU A 106 4.28 -2.22 28.07
CA LEU A 106 4.14 -0.77 28.22
C LEU A 106 2.95 -0.31 27.40
N ASP A 107 2.00 0.36 28.04
CA ASP A 107 0.84 0.98 27.39
C ASP A 107 1.02 2.51 27.40
N PHE A 108 1.40 3.07 26.25
CA PHE A 108 1.56 4.51 26.06
C PHE A 108 0.24 5.23 25.81
N LYS A 109 -0.87 4.49 25.66
CA LYS A 109 -2.23 5.04 25.54
C LYS A 109 -2.91 5.13 26.91
N ASN A 110 -2.82 4.09 27.72
CA ASN A 110 -3.33 4.06 29.09
C ASN A 110 -2.15 3.86 30.06
N VAL A 111 -1.45 4.96 30.32
CA VAL A 111 -0.23 4.95 31.13
C VAL A 111 -0.51 4.44 32.54
N ASP A 112 0.27 3.45 32.97
CA ASP A 112 0.30 3.01 34.37
C ASP A 112 1.08 4.03 35.22
N THR A 113 0.34 4.93 35.87
CA THR A 113 0.90 5.99 36.70
C THR A 113 1.58 5.47 37.98
N THR A 114 1.33 4.21 38.37
CA THR A 114 1.99 3.60 39.52
C THR A 114 3.40 3.12 39.19
N ASN A 115 3.74 3.04 37.89
CA ASN A 115 4.97 2.45 37.40
C ASN A 115 5.66 3.28 36.30
N ILE A 116 5.75 4.59 36.50
CA ILE A 116 6.43 5.53 35.58
C ILE A 116 7.89 5.13 35.34
N GLN A 117 8.55 4.58 36.37
CA GLN A 117 9.94 4.17 36.29
C GLN A 117 10.20 3.16 35.17
N ASN A 118 9.29 2.19 34.96
CA ASN A 118 9.44 1.23 33.86
C ASN A 118 9.44 1.89 32.47
N TYR A 119 8.65 2.95 32.27
CA TYR A 119 8.63 3.70 31.02
C TYR A 119 9.95 4.45 30.81
N VAL A 120 10.46 5.12 31.84
CA VAL A 120 11.71 5.88 31.75
C VAL A 120 12.91 4.95 31.62
N GLU A 121 12.93 3.81 32.32
CA GLU A 121 13.96 2.78 32.15
C GLU A 121 13.96 2.23 30.73
N PHE A 122 12.79 2.01 30.13
CA PHE A 122 12.69 1.66 28.72
C PHE A 122 13.24 2.76 27.79
N MET A 123 12.93 4.04 28.06
CA MET A 123 13.49 5.17 27.29
C MET A 123 15.03 5.25 27.44
N GLN A 124 15.57 4.93 28.61
CA GLN A 124 17.01 4.86 28.84
C GLN A 124 17.63 3.71 28.02
N LYS A 125 17.08 2.50 28.15
CA LYS A 125 17.61 1.28 27.51
C LYS A 125 17.46 1.28 25.99
N SER A 126 16.42 1.93 25.45
CA SER A 126 16.25 2.14 24.01
C SER A 126 17.21 3.19 23.43
N GLY A 127 17.95 3.91 24.28
CA GLY A 127 18.85 4.99 23.88
C GLY A 127 18.15 6.33 23.61
N LEU A 128 16.83 6.42 23.81
CA LEU A 128 16.08 7.66 23.59
C LEU A 128 16.56 8.78 24.52
N LEU A 129 16.77 8.51 25.81
CA LEU A 129 17.29 9.53 26.74
C LEU A 129 18.70 9.99 26.34
N CYS A 130 19.56 9.07 25.88
CA CYS A 130 20.88 9.43 25.36
C CYS A 130 20.78 10.35 24.13
N PHE A 131 19.85 10.04 23.21
CA PHE A 131 19.57 10.89 22.06
C PHE A 131 19.05 12.28 22.48
N LEU A 132 18.14 12.36 23.45
CA LEU A 132 17.62 13.65 23.93
C LEU A 132 18.70 14.49 24.61
N LYS A 133 19.61 13.85 25.36
CA LYS A 133 20.72 14.52 26.04
C LYS A 133 21.79 15.02 25.08
N HIS A 134 22.18 14.22 24.08
CA HIS A 134 23.38 14.49 23.28
C HIS A 134 23.13 14.75 21.80
N GLY A 135 22.01 14.27 21.25
CA GLY A 135 21.71 14.31 19.81
C GLY A 135 20.65 15.33 19.40
N ALA A 136 19.61 15.52 20.23
CA ALA A 136 18.57 16.52 20.00
C ALA A 136 19.09 17.91 20.38
N ASN A 137 18.77 18.92 19.57
CA ASN A 137 19.31 20.28 19.75
C ASN A 137 18.25 21.39 19.87
N ARG A 138 17.02 21.20 19.37
CA ARG A 138 16.04 22.30 19.27
C ARG A 138 14.58 21.89 19.44
N SER A 139 14.08 20.99 18.60
CA SER A 139 12.63 20.77 18.47
C SER A 139 12.32 19.30 18.20
N LEU A 140 11.68 18.65 19.17
CA LEU A 140 11.12 17.31 19.02
C LEU A 140 9.93 17.29 18.05
N VAL A 141 9.28 18.44 17.83
CA VAL A 141 8.24 18.59 16.80
C VAL A 141 8.86 18.45 15.41
N ASP A 142 9.98 19.15 15.14
CA ASP A 142 10.67 19.07 13.84
C ASP A 142 11.28 17.68 13.61
N TYR A 143 11.82 17.08 14.67
CA TYR A 143 12.24 15.68 14.64
C TYR A 143 11.08 14.74 14.28
N ALA A 144 9.91 14.91 14.89
CA ALA A 144 8.72 14.11 14.60
C ALA A 144 8.26 14.27 13.14
N TYR A 145 8.35 15.47 12.53
CA TYR A 145 8.13 15.63 11.09
C TYR A 145 9.08 14.74 10.27
N GLY A 146 10.37 14.72 10.61
CA GLY A 146 11.36 13.86 9.96
C GLY A 146 11.04 12.36 10.11
N VAL A 147 10.67 11.93 11.32
CA VAL A 147 10.27 10.54 11.60
C VAL A 147 9.02 10.15 10.80
N GLU A 148 7.99 11.01 10.81
CA GLU A 148 6.74 10.74 10.10
C GLU A 148 6.95 10.64 8.58
N VAL A 149 7.79 11.51 8.01
CA VAL A 149 8.20 11.42 6.60
C VAL A 149 8.95 10.11 6.33
N GLY A 150 9.88 9.73 7.22
CA GLY A 150 10.64 8.48 7.11
C GLY A 150 9.75 7.23 7.12
N LEU A 151 8.79 7.18 8.05
CA LEU A 151 7.82 6.09 8.17
C LEU A 151 6.79 6.06 7.04
N ASP A 152 6.56 7.19 6.35
CA ASP A 152 5.67 7.24 5.20
C ASP A 152 6.26 6.57 3.94
N SER A 153 7.52 6.15 3.98
CA SER A 153 8.15 5.32 2.94
C SER A 153 7.36 4.02 2.66
N ASN A 154 6.76 3.40 3.68
CA ASN A 154 5.87 2.24 3.52
C ASN A 154 4.59 2.60 2.74
N GLY A 155 4.07 3.81 2.93
CA GLY A 155 2.88 4.31 2.24
C GLY A 155 3.07 4.51 0.73
N ARG A 156 4.33 4.64 0.26
CA ARG A 156 4.66 4.82 -1.15
C ARG A 156 4.15 3.69 -2.03
N LYS A 157 4.22 2.43 -1.55
CA LYS A 157 3.73 1.25 -2.29
C LYS A 157 2.23 1.35 -2.54
N ASN A 158 1.47 1.73 -1.52
CA ASN A 158 0.02 1.88 -1.61
C ASN A 158 -0.36 3.04 -2.54
N ARG A 159 0.39 4.15 -2.51
CA ARG A 159 0.17 5.27 -3.44
C ARG A 159 0.42 4.88 -4.90
N SER A 160 1.46 4.09 -5.17
CA SER A 160 1.71 3.54 -6.51
C SER A 160 0.56 2.68 -7.02
N GLY A 161 -0.01 1.82 -6.16
CA GLY A 161 -1.20 1.03 -6.51
C GLY A 161 -2.41 1.93 -6.79
N LYS A 162 -2.67 2.88 -5.90
CA LYS A 162 -3.78 3.84 -6.05
C LYS A 162 -3.71 4.65 -7.35
N VAL A 163 -2.51 5.04 -7.79
CA VAL A 163 -2.35 5.73 -9.08
C VAL A 163 -2.82 4.86 -10.25
N MET A 164 -2.49 3.55 -10.23
CA MET A 164 -2.99 2.62 -11.26
C MET A 164 -4.50 2.46 -11.19
N GLU A 165 -5.06 2.30 -9.99
CA GLU A 165 -6.51 2.16 -9.80
C GLU A 165 -7.27 3.40 -10.30
N GLU A 166 -6.79 4.61 -10.01
CA GLU A 166 -7.41 5.85 -10.50
C GLU A 166 -7.25 6.01 -12.02
N LEU A 167 -6.10 5.61 -12.59
CA LEU A 167 -5.91 5.59 -14.05
C LEU A 167 -6.92 4.64 -14.71
N LEU A 168 -7.02 3.42 -14.21
CA LEU A 168 -7.97 2.42 -14.69
C LEU A 168 -9.40 2.97 -14.60
N LYS A 169 -9.79 3.49 -13.44
CA LYS A 169 -11.12 4.09 -13.22
C LYS A 169 -11.44 5.19 -14.23
N GLY A 170 -10.50 6.07 -14.54
CA GLY A 170 -10.66 7.09 -15.57
C GLY A 170 -10.94 6.49 -16.95
N GLN A 171 -10.19 5.45 -17.32
CA GLN A 171 -10.39 4.73 -18.59
C GLN A 171 -11.72 3.99 -18.64
N LEU A 172 -12.12 3.30 -17.58
CA LEU A 172 -13.42 2.60 -17.52
C LEU A 172 -14.57 3.60 -17.68
N ARG A 173 -14.50 4.75 -17.00
CA ARG A 173 -15.49 5.81 -17.13
C ARG A 173 -15.58 6.32 -18.57
N ALA A 174 -14.45 6.61 -19.21
CA ALA A 174 -14.44 7.08 -20.58
C ALA A 174 -15.06 6.08 -21.57
N VAL A 175 -14.76 4.78 -21.41
CA VAL A 175 -15.36 3.72 -22.24
C VAL A 175 -16.86 3.61 -22.01
N ALA A 176 -17.29 3.69 -20.76
CA ALA A 176 -18.70 3.60 -20.41
C ALA A 176 -19.53 4.79 -20.88
N ASP A 177 -19.00 6.00 -20.74
CA ASP A 177 -19.63 7.21 -21.26
C ASP A 177 -19.75 7.15 -22.79
N PHE A 178 -18.77 6.52 -23.47
CA PHE A 178 -18.77 6.37 -24.94
C PHE A 178 -19.76 5.31 -25.46
N TYR A 179 -19.81 4.12 -24.85
CA TYR A 179 -20.67 3.02 -25.31
C TYR A 179 -22.01 2.90 -24.59
N GLY A 180 -22.23 3.68 -23.52
CA GLY A 180 -23.41 3.54 -22.66
C GLY A 180 -23.35 2.32 -21.74
N TYR A 181 -22.15 1.92 -21.32
CA TYR A 181 -21.96 0.79 -20.39
C TYR A 181 -22.11 1.22 -18.93
N GLN A 182 -22.26 0.24 -18.05
CA GLN A 182 -22.21 0.45 -16.60
C GLN A 182 -20.79 0.17 -16.10
N THR A 183 -20.35 0.89 -15.06
CA THR A 183 -19.03 0.67 -14.45
C THR A 183 -19.14 0.48 -12.95
N MET A 184 -18.21 -0.30 -12.40
CA MET A 184 -18.08 -0.45 -10.96
C MET A 184 -16.60 -0.48 -10.61
N THR A 185 -16.15 0.44 -9.77
CA THR A 185 -14.84 0.33 -9.13
C THR A 185 -14.94 -0.57 -7.92
N GLN A 186 -13.85 -1.24 -7.56
CA GLN A 186 -13.79 -1.98 -6.30
C GLN A 186 -14.95 -3.01 -6.24
N ALA A 187 -15.12 -3.73 -7.35
CA ALA A 187 -16.27 -4.54 -7.70
C ALA A 187 -16.22 -5.92 -7.02
N THR A 188 -17.27 -6.27 -6.30
CA THR A 188 -17.41 -7.57 -5.64
C THR A 188 -18.48 -8.40 -6.35
N ALA A 189 -18.35 -9.73 -6.29
CA ALA A 189 -19.36 -10.64 -6.85
C ALA A 189 -20.77 -10.34 -6.32
N HIS A 190 -20.89 -10.07 -5.01
CA HIS A 190 -22.16 -9.68 -4.40
C HIS A 190 -22.77 -8.41 -5.02
N ARG A 191 -21.97 -7.37 -5.23
CA ARG A 191 -22.47 -6.12 -5.83
C ARG A 191 -22.86 -6.31 -7.29
N MET A 192 -22.08 -7.05 -8.06
CA MET A 192 -22.43 -7.34 -9.45
C MET A 192 -23.69 -8.20 -9.56
N GLN A 193 -23.90 -9.15 -8.65
CA GLN A 193 -25.14 -9.92 -8.59
C GLN A 193 -26.34 -9.04 -8.23
N HIS A 194 -26.20 -8.14 -7.24
CA HIS A 194 -27.30 -7.28 -6.80
C HIS A 194 -27.64 -6.17 -7.81
N GLU A 195 -26.62 -5.47 -8.34
CA GLU A 195 -26.81 -4.30 -9.20
C GLU A 195 -27.01 -4.68 -10.68
N TRP A 196 -26.35 -5.75 -11.16
CA TRP A 196 -26.36 -6.13 -12.58
C TRP A 196 -26.99 -7.51 -12.85
N GLN A 197 -27.36 -8.27 -11.81
CA GLN A 197 -27.90 -9.61 -11.94
C GLN A 197 -26.94 -10.54 -12.72
N ILE A 198 -25.65 -10.43 -12.43
CA ILE A 198 -24.59 -11.28 -13.00
C ILE A 198 -23.89 -12.04 -11.89
N GLU A 199 -23.91 -13.36 -12.00
CA GLU A 199 -23.17 -14.24 -11.10
C GLU A 199 -21.73 -14.35 -11.58
N VAL A 200 -20.79 -13.87 -10.75
CA VAL A 200 -19.36 -13.94 -11.05
C VAL A 200 -18.77 -15.13 -10.30
N PRO A 201 -18.20 -16.14 -11.01
CA PRO A 201 -17.56 -17.26 -10.36
C PRO A 201 -16.25 -16.79 -9.71
N VAL A 202 -16.28 -16.59 -8.40
CA VAL A 202 -15.10 -16.25 -7.61
C VAL A 202 -14.62 -17.46 -6.82
N ASP A 203 -13.29 -17.60 -6.74
CA ASP A 203 -12.60 -18.60 -5.93
C ASP A 203 -12.74 -18.35 -4.43
N LYS A 204 -12.99 -17.08 -4.05
CA LYS A 204 -13.14 -16.59 -2.68
C LYS A 204 -14.35 -15.68 -2.60
N SER A 205 -15.22 -15.88 -1.60
CA SER A 205 -16.43 -15.08 -1.38
C SER A 205 -16.18 -13.58 -1.23
N GLU A 206 -14.96 -13.17 -0.90
CA GLU A 206 -14.57 -11.77 -0.66
C GLU A 206 -13.71 -11.15 -1.77
N ARG A 207 -13.51 -11.82 -2.91
CA ARG A 207 -12.68 -11.24 -3.98
C ARG A 207 -13.30 -9.91 -4.47
N LYS A 208 -12.42 -8.92 -4.62
CA LYS A 208 -12.74 -7.55 -4.99
C LYS A 208 -11.85 -7.12 -6.15
N PHE A 209 -12.44 -7.05 -7.33
CA PHE A 209 -11.77 -6.60 -8.54
C PHE A 209 -11.60 -5.08 -8.51
N ASP A 210 -10.50 -4.56 -9.06
CA ASP A 210 -10.23 -3.12 -9.07
C ASP A 210 -11.27 -2.35 -9.90
N GLY A 211 -11.77 -2.98 -10.96
CA GLY A 211 -12.84 -2.42 -11.78
C GLY A 211 -13.66 -3.47 -12.54
N ALA A 212 -14.83 -3.05 -13.02
CA ALA A 212 -15.68 -3.82 -13.89
C ALA A 212 -16.41 -2.91 -14.90
N LEU A 213 -16.62 -3.42 -16.11
CA LEU A 213 -17.46 -2.82 -17.16
C LEU A 213 -18.53 -3.81 -17.57
N PHE A 214 -19.78 -3.34 -17.70
CA PHE A 214 -20.89 -4.17 -18.09
C PHE A 214 -21.67 -3.57 -19.26
N ASP A 215 -21.67 -4.32 -20.37
CA ASP A 215 -22.56 -4.12 -21.51
C ASP A 215 -23.86 -4.88 -21.26
N SER A 216 -24.90 -4.15 -20.88
CA SER A 216 -26.23 -4.71 -20.61
C SER A 216 -26.92 -5.25 -21.87
N ASN A 217 -26.61 -4.70 -23.05
CA ASN A 217 -27.26 -5.09 -24.30
C ASN A 217 -26.81 -6.48 -24.76
N ARG A 218 -25.50 -6.75 -24.72
CA ARG A 218 -24.92 -8.04 -25.10
C ARG A 218 -24.68 -8.98 -23.92
N ARG A 219 -24.98 -8.53 -22.70
CA ARG A 219 -24.68 -9.20 -21.43
C ARG A 219 -23.21 -9.62 -21.31
N ARG A 220 -22.29 -8.71 -21.65
CA ARG A 220 -20.83 -8.92 -21.52
C ARG A 220 -20.28 -8.17 -20.32
N LEU A 221 -19.56 -8.88 -19.47
CA LEU A 221 -18.90 -8.33 -18.28
C LEU A 221 -17.39 -8.40 -18.46
N PHE A 222 -16.70 -7.29 -18.24
CA PHE A 222 -15.24 -7.23 -18.22
C PHE A 222 -14.80 -6.95 -16.79
N LEU A 223 -13.94 -7.81 -16.25
CA LEU A 223 -13.38 -7.71 -14.91
C LEU A 223 -11.92 -7.29 -15.00
N PHE A 224 -11.53 -6.30 -14.20
CA PHE A 224 -10.20 -5.70 -14.27
C PHE A 224 -9.45 -5.86 -12.94
N GLU A 225 -8.20 -6.28 -13.07
CA GLU A 225 -7.20 -6.21 -12.00
C GLU A 225 -6.05 -5.33 -12.47
N THR A 226 -5.53 -4.46 -11.59
CA THR A 226 -4.41 -3.60 -11.92
C THR A 226 -3.29 -3.61 -10.90
N ASN A 227 -2.05 -3.50 -11.37
CA ASN A 227 -0.90 -3.35 -10.51
C ASN A 227 0.27 -2.65 -11.21
N TYR A 228 1.19 -2.13 -10.41
CA TYR A 228 2.42 -1.51 -10.89
C TYR A 228 3.63 -2.04 -10.13
N TYR A 229 4.66 -2.46 -10.86
CA TYR A 229 5.90 -2.97 -10.30
C TYR A 229 7.10 -2.19 -10.81
N GLY A 230 7.49 -1.14 -10.08
CA GLY A 230 8.71 -0.39 -10.39
C GLY A 230 10.02 -1.15 -10.13
N GLY A 231 9.96 -2.28 -9.43
CA GLY A 231 11.12 -3.14 -9.14
C GLY A 231 10.73 -4.62 -9.17
N GLY A 232 11.73 -5.49 -9.29
CA GLY A 232 11.55 -6.95 -9.34
C GLY A 232 11.21 -7.59 -7.99
N GLY A 233 11.11 -8.92 -8.00
CA GLY A 233 10.95 -9.72 -6.78
C GLY A 233 10.00 -10.90 -6.95
N SER A 234 9.88 -11.71 -5.88
CA SER A 234 9.01 -12.89 -5.84
C SER A 234 7.52 -12.55 -5.99
N LYS A 235 7.10 -11.34 -5.60
CA LYS A 235 5.71 -10.88 -5.71
C LYS A 235 5.20 -10.93 -7.16
N LEU A 236 6.01 -10.54 -8.14
CA LEU A 236 5.61 -10.55 -9.56
C LEU A 236 5.31 -11.97 -10.03
N LYS A 237 6.13 -12.95 -9.60
CA LYS A 237 5.94 -14.37 -9.90
C LYS A 237 4.62 -14.89 -9.30
N SER A 238 4.36 -14.55 -8.04
CA SER A 238 3.13 -14.94 -7.35
C SER A 238 1.89 -14.40 -8.04
N VAL A 239 1.90 -13.12 -8.43
CA VAL A 239 0.75 -12.47 -9.06
C VAL A 239 0.48 -13.02 -10.46
N ALA A 240 1.51 -13.28 -11.26
CA ALA A 240 1.34 -13.95 -12.55
C ALA A 240 0.66 -15.33 -12.39
N GLY A 241 1.08 -16.13 -11.41
CA GLY A 241 0.46 -17.42 -11.10
C GLY A 241 -0.99 -17.30 -10.60
N GLU A 242 -1.26 -16.35 -9.70
CA GLU A 242 -2.60 -16.08 -9.19
C GLU A 242 -3.56 -15.70 -10.32
N PHE A 243 -3.18 -14.76 -11.19
CA PHE A 243 -4.06 -14.26 -12.23
C PHE A 243 -4.29 -15.26 -13.37
N LYS A 244 -3.32 -16.13 -13.66
CA LYS A 244 -3.56 -17.30 -14.52
C LYS A 244 -4.65 -18.20 -13.96
N SER A 245 -4.57 -18.47 -12.66
CA SER A 245 -5.53 -19.33 -11.97
C SER A 245 -6.92 -18.70 -11.94
N LEU A 246 -7.00 -17.39 -11.69
CA LEU A 246 -8.22 -16.60 -11.74
C LEU A 246 -8.85 -16.58 -13.14
N TYR A 247 -8.05 -16.30 -14.18
CA TYR A 247 -8.50 -16.31 -15.57
C TYR A 247 -9.12 -17.67 -15.95
N ASN A 248 -8.42 -18.77 -15.63
CA ASN A 248 -8.92 -20.11 -15.90
C ASN A 248 -10.23 -20.39 -15.13
N HIS A 249 -10.32 -19.95 -13.87
CA HIS A 249 -11.53 -20.13 -13.07
C HIS A 249 -12.75 -19.40 -13.67
N ILE A 250 -12.56 -18.16 -14.11
CA ILE A 250 -13.62 -17.34 -14.71
C ILE A 250 -14.06 -17.95 -16.05
N THR A 251 -13.11 -18.23 -16.94
CA THR A 251 -13.41 -18.70 -18.30
C THR A 251 -14.00 -20.11 -18.35
N GLN A 252 -13.64 -21.00 -17.42
CA GLN A 252 -14.22 -22.35 -17.36
C GLN A 252 -15.67 -22.35 -16.85
N LYS A 253 -16.04 -21.38 -16.01
CA LYS A 253 -17.33 -21.38 -15.29
C LYS A 253 -18.34 -20.37 -15.82
N SER A 254 -17.96 -19.48 -16.72
CA SER A 254 -18.85 -18.44 -17.22
C SER A 254 -18.66 -18.18 -18.70
N LYS A 255 -19.76 -17.90 -19.39
CA LYS A 255 -19.78 -17.37 -20.75
C LYS A 255 -20.12 -15.89 -20.69
N GLY A 256 -19.41 -15.06 -21.45
CA GLY A 256 -19.64 -13.62 -21.50
C GLY A 256 -18.95 -12.82 -20.39
N ILE A 257 -18.09 -13.44 -19.57
CA ILE A 257 -17.21 -12.73 -18.64
C ILE A 257 -15.77 -12.80 -19.17
N GLU A 258 -15.15 -11.65 -19.30
CA GLU A 258 -13.76 -11.50 -19.72
C GLU A 258 -12.93 -10.93 -18.58
N PHE A 259 -11.77 -11.53 -18.35
CA PHE A 259 -10.79 -11.02 -17.40
C PHE A 259 -9.71 -10.23 -18.13
N VAL A 260 -9.43 -9.04 -17.63
CA VAL A 260 -8.46 -8.10 -18.19
C VAL A 260 -7.45 -7.74 -17.11
N TRP A 261 -6.18 -7.92 -17.41
CA TRP A 261 -5.10 -7.62 -16.49
C TRP A 261 -4.30 -6.41 -16.97
N VAL A 262 -4.38 -5.31 -16.22
CA VAL A 262 -3.62 -4.09 -16.50
C VAL A 262 -2.40 -4.02 -15.59
N THR A 263 -1.21 -4.29 -16.13
CA THR A 263 0.04 -4.23 -15.37
C THR A 263 1.11 -3.42 -16.07
N ASP A 264 1.95 -2.73 -15.29
CA ASP A 264 3.07 -1.95 -15.83
C ASP A 264 4.23 -1.90 -14.83
N GLY A 265 5.33 -1.28 -15.25
CA GLY A 265 6.52 -1.01 -14.48
C GLY A 265 7.72 -1.84 -14.90
N GLN A 266 8.90 -1.22 -14.79
CA GLN A 266 10.18 -1.78 -15.21
C GLN A 266 10.57 -3.07 -14.47
N GLY A 267 9.93 -3.39 -13.34
CA GLY A 267 10.13 -4.63 -12.61
C GLY A 267 9.85 -5.89 -13.46
N TRP A 268 8.96 -5.80 -14.44
CA TRP A 268 8.64 -6.92 -15.33
C TRP A 268 9.81 -7.39 -16.20
N ASN A 269 10.78 -6.52 -16.49
CA ASN A 269 12.01 -6.92 -17.18
C ASN A 269 12.78 -8.00 -16.39
N THR A 270 12.67 -8.00 -15.06
CA THR A 270 13.31 -8.99 -14.18
C THR A 270 12.47 -10.26 -13.97
N ALA A 271 11.21 -10.25 -14.42
CA ALA A 271 10.23 -11.33 -14.24
C ALA A 271 9.57 -11.73 -15.57
N ALA A 272 10.29 -11.59 -16.68
CA ALA A 272 9.79 -11.84 -18.03
C ALA A 272 9.30 -13.28 -18.23
N LYS A 273 9.95 -14.28 -17.61
CA LYS A 273 9.54 -15.69 -17.72
C LYS A 273 8.15 -15.95 -17.11
N PRO A 274 7.88 -15.63 -15.83
CA PRO A 274 6.53 -15.71 -15.27
C PRO A 274 5.48 -14.93 -16.07
N LEU A 275 5.85 -13.75 -16.60
CA LEU A 275 4.94 -12.95 -17.42
C LEU A 275 4.64 -13.62 -18.76
N SER A 276 5.65 -14.23 -19.40
CA SER A 276 5.49 -15.05 -20.61
C SER A 276 4.51 -16.20 -20.38
N GLU A 277 4.66 -16.90 -19.27
CA GLU A 277 3.73 -17.96 -18.87
C GLU A 277 2.29 -17.46 -18.65
N ALA A 278 2.11 -16.17 -18.31
CA ALA A 278 0.80 -15.53 -18.22
C ALA A 278 0.26 -15.12 -19.59
N PHE A 279 1.08 -14.56 -20.48
CA PHE A 279 0.71 -14.25 -21.86
C PHE A 279 0.26 -15.47 -22.67
N ALA A 280 0.78 -16.65 -22.34
CA ALA A 280 0.36 -17.92 -22.94
C ALA A 280 -1.08 -18.34 -22.54
N VAL A 281 -1.65 -17.74 -21.49
CA VAL A 281 -2.95 -18.14 -20.91
C VAL A 281 -3.96 -17.00 -20.94
N ILE A 282 -3.55 -15.78 -20.59
CA ILE A 282 -4.40 -14.60 -20.46
C ILE A 282 -4.22 -13.74 -21.72
N PRO A 283 -5.25 -13.60 -22.59
CA PRO A 283 -5.13 -12.83 -23.83
C PRO A 283 -5.05 -11.32 -23.59
N ASN A 284 -5.76 -10.84 -22.57
CA ASN A 284 -6.03 -9.42 -22.33
C ASN A 284 -5.09 -8.85 -21.26
N ILE A 285 -3.78 -8.86 -21.53
CA ILE A 285 -2.78 -8.21 -20.68
C ILE A 285 -2.38 -6.87 -21.31
N PHE A 286 -2.56 -5.77 -20.59
CA PHE A 286 -2.27 -4.42 -21.07
C PHE A 286 -1.40 -3.65 -20.07
N ASN A 287 -0.69 -2.63 -20.55
CA ASN A 287 0.08 -1.68 -19.74
C ASN A 287 -0.46 -0.26 -19.97
N ILE A 288 0.12 0.75 -19.31
CA ILE A 288 -0.34 2.14 -19.42
C ILE A 288 -0.32 2.63 -20.87
N TYR A 289 0.74 2.28 -21.63
CA TYR A 289 0.83 2.64 -23.04
C TYR A 289 -0.36 2.10 -23.84
N HIS A 290 -0.75 0.84 -23.66
CA HIS A 290 -1.93 0.27 -24.31
C HIS A 290 -3.23 1.01 -23.94
N LEU A 291 -3.38 1.41 -22.66
CA LEU A 291 -4.53 2.18 -22.21
C LEU A 291 -4.60 3.55 -22.90
N GLU A 292 -3.48 4.28 -22.96
CA GLU A 292 -3.39 5.58 -23.63
C GLU A 292 -3.69 5.50 -25.13
N HIS A 293 -3.46 4.34 -25.74
CA HIS A 293 -3.74 4.08 -27.16
C HIS A 293 -5.11 3.44 -27.39
N GLY A 294 -6.01 3.50 -26.40
CA GLY A 294 -7.42 3.15 -26.57
C GLY A 294 -7.73 1.65 -26.62
N TYR A 295 -6.80 0.78 -26.18
CA TYR A 295 -6.99 -0.67 -26.27
C TYR A 295 -8.23 -1.16 -25.51
N LEU A 296 -8.59 -0.52 -24.38
CA LEU A 296 -9.82 -0.89 -23.67
C LEU A 296 -11.07 -0.58 -24.47
N ARG A 297 -11.07 0.52 -25.24
CA ARG A 297 -12.22 0.87 -26.10
C ARG A 297 -12.38 -0.12 -27.24
N GLU A 298 -11.28 -0.59 -27.82
CA GLU A 298 -11.32 -1.59 -28.90
C GLU A 298 -11.70 -2.97 -28.37
N LEU A 299 -11.16 -3.40 -27.22
CA LEU A 299 -11.52 -4.66 -26.56
C LEU A 299 -13.02 -4.78 -26.25
N THR A 300 -13.59 -3.68 -25.77
CA THR A 300 -14.97 -3.66 -25.23
C THR A 300 -16.03 -3.33 -26.29
N ARG A 301 -15.63 -3.22 -27.57
CA ARG A 301 -16.53 -2.95 -28.70
C ARG A 301 -17.57 -4.05 -28.94
#